data_AF-A0A521BJM6-F1
#
_entry.id   AF-A0A521BJM6-F1
#
_cell.length_a   1.000
_cell.length_b   1.000
_cell.length_c   1.000
_cell.angle_alpha   90.00
_cell.angle_beta   90.00
_cell.angle_gamma   90.00
#
_symmetry.space_group_name_H-M   'P 1'
#
loop_
_entity.id
_entity.type
_entity.pdbx_description
1 polymer ?
#
loop_
_entity_poly.entity_id
_entity_poly.type
_entity_poly.pdbx_seq_one_letter_code
_entity_poly.pdbx_strand_id
1 'polypeptide(L)'
;MLNSRSFNKLITNSEKNTRMKKISLSAFFLCTALGMNAQEVVWQKDIKSSTQDFLSQVTPTIDQQYLITGSSIQSGSGKLEVSRTMVMIST
;
A
#
# COMPACT_ATOMS: atom_id res chain seq x y z
N MET A 1 -56.43 -20.58 -13.71
CA MET A 1 -56.10 -20.93 -12.32
C MET A 1 -54.78 -21.70 -12.34
N LEU A 2 -53.69 -21.17 -11.76
CA LEU A 2 -52.38 -21.84 -11.81
C LEU A 2 -52.41 -23.11 -10.94
N ASN A 3 -51.87 -24.22 -11.46
CA ASN A 3 -51.74 -25.48 -10.72
C ASN A 3 -50.75 -25.32 -9.56
N SER A 4 -51.11 -25.84 -8.38
CA SER A 4 -50.27 -25.89 -7.16
C SER A 4 -48.83 -26.36 -7.43
N ARG A 5 -48.61 -27.32 -8.33
CA ARG A 5 -47.26 -27.77 -8.72
C ARG A 5 -46.44 -26.68 -9.43
N SER A 6 -47.08 -25.89 -10.29
CA SER A 6 -46.42 -24.82 -11.04
C SER A 6 -46.05 -23.66 -10.12
N PHE A 7 -46.90 -23.36 -9.13
CA PHE A 7 -46.67 -22.30 -8.16
C PHE A 7 -45.47 -22.61 -7.24
N ASN A 8 -45.37 -23.83 -6.72
CA ASN A 8 -44.23 -24.26 -5.89
C ASN A 8 -42.88 -24.22 -6.64
N LYS A 9 -42.89 -24.50 -7.95
CA LYS A 9 -41.69 -24.42 -8.80
C LYS A 9 -41.20 -22.99 -8.98
N LEU A 10 -42.10 -22.01 -9.02
CA LEU A 10 -41.76 -20.59 -9.12
C LEU A 10 -41.14 -20.06 -7.81
N ILE A 11 -41.70 -20.45 -6.66
CA ILE A 11 -41.16 -20.08 -5.35
C ILE A 11 -39.73 -20.60 -5.19
N THR A 12 -39.52 -21.89 -5.46
CA THR A 12 -38.18 -22.51 -5.34
C THR A 12 -37.16 -21.92 -6.31
N ASN A 13 -37.56 -21.56 -7.54
CA ASN A 13 -36.66 -20.88 -8.49
C ASN A 13 -36.34 -19.44 -8.07
N SER A 14 -37.30 -18.72 -7.49
CA SER A 14 -37.09 -17.38 -6.93
C SER A 14 -36.09 -17.41 -5.76
N GLU A 15 -36.29 -18.34 -4.82
CA GLU A 15 -35.38 -18.53 -3.68
C GLU A 15 -33.97 -18.94 -4.10
N LYS A 16 -33.85 -19.85 -5.09
CA LYS A 16 -32.56 -20.25 -5.66
C LYS A 16 -31.85 -19.07 -6.31
N ASN A 17 -32.54 -18.26 -7.12
CA ASN A 17 -31.96 -17.07 -7.77
C ASN A 17 -31.45 -16.07 -6.72
N THR A 18 -32.24 -15.84 -5.67
CA THR A 18 -31.86 -14.93 -4.57
C THR A 18 -30.65 -15.43 -3.78
N ARG A 19 -30.53 -16.75 -3.56
CA ARG A 19 -29.34 -17.35 -2.93
C ARG A 19 -28.09 -17.25 -3.81
N MET A 20 -28.21 -17.51 -5.11
CA MET A 20 -27.07 -17.43 -6.06
C MET A 20 -26.46 -16.03 -6.11
N LYS A 21 -27.30 -14.99 -6.13
CA LYS A 21 -26.85 -13.59 -6.13
C LYS A 21 -26.09 -13.21 -4.86
N LYS A 22 -26.54 -13.68 -3.68
CA LYS A 22 -25.88 -13.44 -2.39
C LYS A 22 -24.48 -14.08 -2.32
N ILE A 23 -24.35 -15.31 -2.81
CA ILE A 23 -23.06 -16.03 -2.84
C ILE A 23 -22.09 -15.32 -3.79
N SER A 24 -22.54 -14.92 -4.97
CA SER A 24 -21.70 -14.22 -5.95
C SER A 24 -21.17 -12.88 -5.41
N LEU A 25 -22.04 -12.11 -4.74
CA LEU A 25 -21.67 -10.84 -4.13
C LEU A 25 -20.64 -11.03 -3.00
N SER A 26 -20.82 -12.06 -2.16
CA SER A 26 -19.87 -12.40 -1.10
C SER A 26 -18.52 -12.84 -1.65
N ALA A 27 -18.49 -13.64 -2.72
CA ALA A 27 -17.25 -14.07 -3.37
C ALA A 27 -16.46 -12.88 -3.95
N PHE A 28 -17.17 -11.90 -4.52
CA PHE A 28 -16.54 -10.69 -5.05
C PHE A 28 -15.86 -9.87 -3.94
N PHE A 29 -16.56 -9.63 -2.82
CA PHE A 29 -15.99 -8.96 -1.64
C PHE A 29 -14.75 -9.66 -1.08
N LEU A 30 -14.81 -11.00 -0.98
CA LEU A 30 -13.70 -11.80 -0.46
C LEU A 30 -12.48 -11.73 -1.39
N CYS A 31 -12.71 -11.78 -2.71
CA CYS A 31 -11.67 -11.67 -3.72
C CYS A 31 -10.96 -10.31 -3.67
N THR A 32 -11.71 -9.22 -3.56
CA THR A 32 -11.13 -7.88 -3.45
C THR A 32 -10.34 -7.67 -2.16
N ALA A 33 -10.79 -8.24 -1.03
CA ALA A 33 -10.11 -8.12 0.24
C ALA A 33 -8.75 -8.83 0.25
N LEU A 34 -8.64 -9.98 -0.43
CA LEU A 34 -7.40 -10.74 -0.53
C LEU A 34 -6.40 -10.16 -1.55
N GLY A 35 -6.87 -9.35 -2.50
CA GLY A 35 -6.05 -8.72 -3.54
C GLY A 35 -5.39 -7.40 -3.11
N MET A 36 -5.77 -6.82 -1.97
CA MET A 36 -5.22 -5.56 -1.47
C MET A 36 -3.90 -5.79 -0.73
N ASN A 37 -2.81 -6.00 -1.49
CA ASN A 37 -1.45 -5.86 -0.94
C ASN A 37 -1.06 -4.39 -1.03
N ALA A 38 -1.15 -3.65 0.09
CA ALA A 38 -0.69 -2.28 0.17
C ALA A 38 0.83 -2.27 0.35
N GLN A 39 1.56 -2.11 -0.76
CA GLN A 39 2.99 -1.80 -0.85
C GLN A 39 3.87 -2.48 0.19
N GLU A 40 4.43 -3.64 -0.15
CA GLU A 40 5.51 -4.24 0.65
C GLU A 40 6.76 -3.34 0.53
N VAL A 41 7.06 -2.58 1.58
CA VAL A 41 8.29 -1.77 1.65
C VAL A 41 9.46 -2.71 1.91
N VAL A 42 10.01 -3.28 0.83
CA VAL A 42 11.07 -4.31 0.86
C VAL A 42 12.37 -3.80 1.46
N TRP A 43 12.60 -2.48 1.48
CA TRP A 43 13.82 -1.91 2.03
C TRP A 43 13.62 -0.49 2.56
N GLN A 44 13.47 -0.36 3.87
CA GLN A 44 13.58 0.91 4.60
C GLN A 44 14.58 0.73 5.74
N LYS A 45 15.69 1.45 5.66
CA LYS A 45 16.71 1.49 6.73
C LYS A 45 16.66 2.85 7.41
N ASP A 46 15.96 2.92 8.54
CA ASP A 46 15.94 4.12 9.37
C ASP A 46 17.29 4.27 10.09
N ILE A 47 18.12 5.19 9.63
CA ILE A 47 19.35 5.56 10.33
C ILE A 47 18.97 6.59 11.38
N LYS A 48 18.78 6.13 12.63
CA LYS A 48 18.53 7.03 13.77
C LYS A 48 19.82 7.79 14.09
N SER A 49 19.91 9.03 13.64
CA SER A 49 20.92 9.97 14.12
C SER A 49 20.55 10.43 15.53
N SER A 50 21.47 10.31 16.48
CA SER A 50 21.30 10.85 17.84
C SER A 50 21.47 12.38 17.91
N THR A 51 21.56 13.02 16.75
CA THR A 51 22.03 14.38 16.55
C THR A 51 21.29 15.07 15.40
N GLN A 52 21.53 16.36 15.18
CA GLN A 52 20.81 17.15 14.18
C GLN A 52 21.17 16.73 12.76
N ASP A 53 20.14 16.40 11.97
CA ASP A 53 20.26 16.13 10.54
C ASP A 53 19.79 17.34 9.73
N PHE A 54 20.60 17.74 8.74
CA PHE A 54 20.31 18.87 7.85
C PHE A 54 20.05 18.36 6.44
N LEU A 55 18.85 18.64 5.93
CA LEU A 55 18.55 18.51 4.51
C LEU A 55 19.18 19.69 3.77
N SER A 56 20.15 19.41 2.89
CA SER A 56 20.93 20.45 2.24
C SER A 56 20.35 20.87 0.90
N GLN A 57 19.90 19.92 0.08
CA GLN A 57 19.43 20.21 -1.28
C GLN A 57 18.61 19.05 -1.84
N VAL A 58 17.51 19.38 -2.52
CA VAL A 58 16.74 18.46 -3.35
C VAL A 58 16.82 18.96 -4.80
N THR A 59 17.46 18.18 -5.68
CA THR A 59 17.61 18.54 -7.09
C THR A 59 16.82 17.55 -7.95
N PRO A 60 15.82 18.01 -8.72
CA PRO A 60 15.18 17.16 -9.72
C PRO A 60 16.18 16.91 -10.86
N THR A 61 16.32 15.65 -11.25
CA THR A 61 17.13 15.22 -12.40
C THR A 61 16.28 15.24 -13.67
N ILE A 62 16.95 15.27 -14.83
CA ILE A 62 16.29 15.28 -16.15
C ILE A 62 15.38 14.07 -16.37
N ASP A 63 15.68 12.96 -15.68
CA ASP A 63 14.93 11.71 -15.76
C ASP A 63 13.77 11.65 -14.76
N GLN A 64 13.31 12.80 -14.24
CA GLN A 64 12.23 12.92 -13.24
C GLN A 64 12.53 12.23 -11.89
N GLN A 65 13.79 11.91 -11.60
CA GLN A 65 14.21 11.38 -10.29
C GLN A 65 14.66 12.51 -9.37
N TYR A 66 14.62 12.26 -8.06
CA TYR A 66 15.05 13.24 -7.06
C TYR A 66 16.41 12.87 -6.47
N LEU A 67 17.35 13.81 -6.59
CA LEU A 67 18.62 13.76 -5.90
C LEU A 67 18.48 14.52 -4.57
N ILE A 68 18.55 13.79 -3.46
CA ILE A 68 18.51 14.36 -2.12
C ILE A 68 19.90 14.31 -1.50
N THR A 69 20.38 15.47 -1.04
CA THR A 69 21.64 15.59 -0.32
C THR A 69 21.40 16.12 1.08
N GLY A 70 22.11 15.56 2.05
CA GLY A 70 22.03 16.00 3.43
C GLY A 70 23.33 15.76 4.18
N SER A 71 23.44 16.38 5.34
CA SER A 71 24.55 16.18 6.26
C SER A 71 24.02 15.85 7.64
N SER A 72 24.70 14.94 8.33
CA SER A 72 24.44 14.65 9.73
C SER A 72 25.63 15.10 10.57
N ILE A 73 25.36 15.71 11.72
CA ILE A 73 26.41 16.17 12.65
C ILE A 73 26.48 15.20 13.81
N GLN A 74 27.42 14.26 13.85
CA GLN A 74 27.53 13.35 15.00
C GLN A 74 28.42 13.95 16.10
N SER A 75 27.87 14.15 17.29
CA SER A 75 28.61 14.58 18.49
C SER A 75 29.22 13.37 19.19
N GLY A 76 30.22 12.75 18.55
CA GLY A 76 31.09 11.76 19.19
C GLY A 76 32.21 12.45 19.98
N SER A 77 32.59 11.86 21.11
CA SER A 77 33.60 12.37 22.06
C SER A 77 34.82 12.98 21.38
N GLY A 78 34.86 14.32 21.33
CA GLY A 78 36.04 15.11 20.97
C GLY A 78 36.26 15.45 19.49
N LYS A 79 35.41 15.00 18.55
CA LYS A 79 35.58 15.32 17.12
C LYS A 79 34.24 15.50 16.41
N LEU A 80 34.02 16.67 15.83
CA LEU A 80 32.88 16.95 14.95
C LEU A 80 33.15 16.29 13.59
N GLU A 81 32.44 15.20 13.29
CA GLU A 81 32.49 14.56 11.97
C GLU A 81 31.23 14.91 11.18
N VAL A 82 31.41 15.65 10.08
CA VAL A 82 30.34 15.98 9.15
C VAL A 82 30.29 14.90 8.08
N SER A 83 29.31 14.00 8.19
CA SER A 83 29.06 12.97 7.17
C SER A 83 28.07 13.51 6.14
N ARG A 84 28.43 13.43 4.86
CA ARG A 84 27.56 13.81 3.73
C ARG A 84 26.92 12.56 3.14
N THR A 85 25.60 12.54 3.06
CA THR A 85 24.85 11.41 2.49
C THR A 85 24.11 11.87 1.23
N MET A 86 24.22 11.07 0.18
CA MET A 86 23.56 11.27 -1.11
C MET A 86 22.59 10.11 -1.34
N VAL A 87 21.30 10.42 -1.52
CA VAL A 87 20.25 9.42 -1.78
C VAL A 87 19.55 9.75 -3.09
N MET A 88 19.51 8.76 -3.99
CA MET A 88 18.75 8.81 -5.23
C MET A 88 17.41 8.14 -5.00
N ILE A 89 16.31 8.83 -5.29
CA ILE A 89 14.96 8.27 -5.22
C ILE A 89 14.39 8.23 -6.63
N SER A 90 14.17 7.02 -7.15
CA SER A 90 13.39 6.75 -8.36
C SER A 90 11.99 6.28 -7.94
N THR A 91 10.96 7.03 -8.32
CA THR A 91 9.54 6.66 -8.13
C THR A 91 9.08 5.61 -9.13
#